data_AF-A0A816LXB0-F1
#
_entry.id   AF-A0A816LXB0-F1
#
_cell.length_a   1.000
_cell.length_b   1.000
_cell.length_c   1.000
_cell.angle_alpha   90.00
_cell.angle_beta   90.00
_cell.angle_gamma   90.00
#
_symmetry.space_group_name_H-M   'P 1'
#
loop_
_entity.id
_entity.type
_entity.pdbx_description
1 polymer ?
#
loop_
_entity_poly.entity_id
_entity_poly.type
_entity_poly.pdbx_seq_one_letter_code
_entity_poly.pdbx_strand_id
1 'polypeptide(L)'
;MDQGVIRAFKVYYRRHLVKHIITSAGVAVTADDINITALDVVYWIQGVYEAVSETTIRNTFKSTGFEKLSVIDGIDALQQISITGEIISAEDKSIEELDRSIDDNAPSFNDWNDSNDKLLVINGIINDDGDSNEDQLNDDVASCCSKNNGGCGKNALCSENRKTSAIKCTCKTGYTNTGSAVHVVCKDSCTIKNGGCGPHAVCSHHAKTNAVQCTKKAGHTNTDSCTVNNGGCDANAICSYDATTNAVKCSCKGGYTNTGSSVNVVCKVTICANATWSKNGVTVAGGHGEGGATNQLFYPWGLFVDDDQTVVVADSQNNRIVQWKKGNTTNGQVVAGGNGAGNRLNQLNQPTYALIDNETDSLIICDDKRVVRWSRRSGTTQGEILIDNIGCYGLAMDEQRYLYVSDTRKDEVRRYKLGDNVGTLVAGGNGAGVGLNQLDYPTFLFVDREQNVYVSEWRNQRVTKWKKDAKEGIVVAGGHGSGSALTQVSYPFGLFADTLGTVYVVDEVNHRVTRWTQGATQGTVIVGGSAYGAGANQLTSPIGLSVDRHGNLYVADSRNDRIQRFSIEKNC
;
A
#
# COMPACT_ATOMS: atom_id res chain seq x y z
N MET A 1 15.06 41.45 -2.01
CA MET A 1 15.14 40.69 -3.28
C MET A 1 13.95 39.76 -3.35
N ASP A 2 13.12 39.91 -4.39
CA ASP A 2 11.93 39.10 -4.62
C ASP A 2 12.29 37.60 -4.81
N GLN A 3 11.46 36.68 -4.29
CA GLN A 3 11.68 35.24 -4.36
C GLN A 3 11.70 34.72 -5.81
N GLY A 4 11.00 35.40 -6.73
CA GLY A 4 11.07 35.11 -8.17
C GLY A 4 12.47 35.35 -8.74
N VAL A 5 13.12 36.45 -8.34
CA VAL A 5 14.48 36.80 -8.76
C VAL A 5 15.50 35.80 -8.18
N ILE A 6 15.33 35.37 -6.93
CA ILE A 6 16.20 34.36 -6.29
C ILE A 6 16.09 33.00 -6.98
N ARG A 7 14.89 32.59 -7.43
CA ARG A 7 14.70 31.35 -8.19
C ARG A 7 15.30 31.44 -9.59
N ALA A 8 15.10 32.55 -10.30
CA ALA A 8 15.71 32.78 -11.61
C ALA A 8 17.24 32.78 -11.52
N PHE A 9 17.81 33.42 -10.49
CA PHE A 9 19.25 33.43 -10.23
C PHE A 9 19.81 32.03 -9.96
N LYS A 10 19.12 31.22 -9.16
CA LYS A 10 19.52 29.83 -8.84
C LYS A 10 19.49 28.91 -10.07
N VAL A 11 18.54 29.10 -10.97
CA VAL A 11 18.44 28.31 -12.21
C VAL A 11 19.51 28.74 -13.22
N TYR A 12 19.76 30.06 -13.34
CA TYR A 12 20.80 30.62 -14.20
C TYR A 12 22.21 30.16 -13.77
N TYR A 13 22.50 30.18 -12.46
CA TYR A 13 23.80 29.77 -11.91
C TYR A 13 24.08 28.27 -12.10
N ARG A 14 23.06 27.41 -11.95
CA ARG A 14 23.18 25.96 -12.17
C ARG A 14 23.46 25.62 -13.63
N ARG A 15 22.85 26.34 -14.58
CA ARG A 15 23.08 26.12 -16.02
C ARG A 15 24.50 26.50 -16.45
N HIS A 16 25.05 27.59 -15.93
CA HIS A 16 26.42 28.03 -16.24
C HIS A 16 27.48 27.10 -15.65
N LEU A 17 27.29 26.62 -14.41
CA LEU A 17 28.22 25.68 -13.78
C LEU A 17 28.32 24.35 -14.55
N VAL A 18 27.17 23.81 -14.97
CA VAL A 18 27.12 22.57 -15.78
C VAL A 18 27.79 22.77 -17.14
N LYS A 19 27.53 23.90 -17.81
CA LYS A 19 28.16 24.23 -19.09
C LYS A 19 29.69 24.32 -18.95
N HIS A 20 30.20 24.92 -17.88
CA HIS A 20 31.64 25.09 -17.67
C HIS A 20 32.37 23.77 -17.36
N ILE A 21 31.72 22.85 -16.64
CA ILE A 21 32.22 21.49 -16.37
C ILE A 21 32.27 20.66 -17.66
N ILE A 22 31.29 20.80 -18.55
CA ILE A 22 31.24 20.08 -19.83
C ILE A 22 32.36 20.55 -20.77
N THR A 23 32.60 21.85 -20.88
CA THR A 23 33.65 22.39 -21.77
C THR A 23 35.06 22.04 -21.29
N SER A 24 35.27 21.96 -19.97
CA SER A 24 36.58 21.61 -19.37
C SER A 24 36.88 20.11 -19.42
N ALA A 25 35.88 19.25 -19.66
CA ALA A 25 36.02 17.81 -19.86
C ALA A 25 36.23 17.40 -21.34
N GLY A 26 36.26 18.35 -22.28
CA GLY A 26 36.54 18.08 -23.70
C GLY A 26 35.39 17.43 -24.49
N VAL A 27 34.16 17.48 -23.98
CA VAL A 27 32.97 16.88 -24.63
C VAL A 27 32.24 17.95 -25.44
N ALA A 28 32.09 17.73 -26.76
CA ALA A 28 31.31 18.63 -27.62
C ALA A 28 29.80 18.34 -27.47
N VAL A 29 29.01 19.35 -27.12
CA VAL A 29 27.54 19.26 -27.00
C VAL A 29 26.92 20.39 -27.83
N THR A 30 25.96 20.06 -28.70
CA THR A 30 25.18 21.04 -29.45
C THR A 30 24.05 21.63 -28.60
N ALA A 31 23.69 22.89 -28.87
CA ALA A 31 22.81 23.68 -28.01
C ALA A 31 21.39 23.10 -27.81
N ASP A 32 20.96 22.16 -28.67
CA ASP A 32 19.63 21.54 -28.63
C ASP A 32 19.52 20.36 -27.65
N ASP A 33 20.61 19.91 -27.02
CA ASP A 33 20.62 18.72 -26.16
C ASP A 33 20.43 19.00 -24.65
N ILE A 34 20.19 20.26 -24.24
CA ILE A 34 20.10 20.63 -22.82
C ILE A 34 18.67 21.09 -22.46
N ASN A 35 17.78 20.13 -22.23
CA ASN A 35 16.49 20.36 -21.57
C ASN A 35 16.49 19.68 -20.19
N ILE A 36 17.10 20.34 -19.20
CA ILE A 36 17.26 19.80 -17.83
C ILE A 36 16.05 20.15 -16.97
N THR A 37 15.33 19.14 -16.48
CA THR A 37 14.47 19.28 -15.29
C THR A 37 15.27 18.95 -14.04
N ALA A 38 14.86 19.44 -12.86
CA ALA A 38 15.64 19.36 -11.61
C ALA A 38 16.00 17.93 -11.15
N LEU A 39 15.45 16.88 -11.77
CA LEU A 39 15.77 15.48 -11.49
C LEU A 39 16.97 14.94 -12.30
N ASP A 40 17.31 15.56 -13.45
CA ASP A 40 18.25 14.97 -14.41
C ASP A 40 19.73 15.16 -14.00
N VAL A 41 20.01 16.03 -13.03
CA VAL A 41 21.37 16.28 -12.52
C VAL A 41 21.84 15.20 -11.54
N VAL A 42 20.92 14.51 -10.86
CA VAL A 42 21.28 13.51 -9.84
C VAL A 42 21.77 12.21 -10.48
N TYR A 43 21.13 11.76 -11.55
CA TYR A 43 21.51 10.52 -12.24
C TYR A 43 22.74 10.68 -13.14
N TRP A 44 23.01 11.88 -13.64
CA TRP A 44 24.17 12.11 -14.51
C TRP A 44 25.50 12.23 -13.74
N ILE A 45 25.48 12.77 -12.51
CA ILE A 45 26.66 12.83 -11.63
C ILE A 45 27.14 11.43 -11.24
N GLN A 46 26.23 10.46 -11.13
CA GLN A 46 26.57 9.07 -10.81
C GLN A 46 27.35 8.37 -11.94
N GLY A 47 27.12 8.76 -13.20
CA GLY A 47 27.88 8.26 -14.35
C GLY A 47 29.25 8.94 -14.56
N VAL A 48 29.43 10.19 -14.13
CA VAL A 48 30.72 10.90 -14.24
C VAL A 48 31.70 10.48 -13.14
N TYR A 49 31.21 10.06 -11.97
CA TYR A 49 32.05 9.52 -10.89
C TYR A 49 32.80 8.25 -11.29
N GLU A 50 32.28 7.48 -12.26
CA GLU A 50 32.95 6.30 -12.80
C GLU A 50 34.02 6.63 -13.86
N ALA A 51 34.09 7.87 -14.35
CA ALA A 51 34.95 8.26 -15.48
C ALA A 51 35.99 9.35 -15.18
N VAL A 52 35.95 10.04 -14.04
CA VAL A 52 36.89 11.14 -13.72
C VAL A 52 37.45 10.99 -12.31
N SER A 53 38.78 11.02 -12.18
CA SER A 53 39.45 10.85 -10.89
C SER A 53 39.10 11.96 -9.90
N GLU A 54 38.94 11.60 -8.63
CA GLU A 54 38.67 12.50 -7.50
C GLU A 54 39.68 13.67 -7.41
N THR A 55 40.91 13.45 -7.86
CA THR A 55 41.99 14.44 -7.92
C THR A 55 41.69 15.55 -8.94
N THR A 56 41.05 15.24 -10.06
CA THR A 56 40.64 16.21 -11.09
C THR A 56 39.56 17.14 -10.54
N ILE A 57 38.56 16.58 -9.85
CA ILE A 57 37.46 17.33 -9.24
C ILE A 57 38.00 18.31 -8.18
N ARG A 58 38.87 17.86 -7.26
CA ARG A 58 39.47 18.72 -6.23
C ARG A 58 40.30 19.86 -6.82
N ASN A 59 41.00 19.63 -7.93
CA ASN A 59 41.82 20.66 -8.58
C ASN A 59 40.98 21.73 -9.29
N THR A 60 39.83 21.36 -9.89
CA THR A 60 38.88 22.31 -10.48
C THR A 60 38.20 23.20 -9.43
N PHE A 61 37.92 22.67 -8.24
CA PHE A 61 37.40 23.48 -7.13
C PHE A 61 38.43 24.46 -6.55
N LYS A 62 39.73 24.09 -6.54
CA LYS A 62 40.80 25.02 -6.12
C LYS A 62 41.03 26.16 -7.11
N SER A 63 40.92 25.92 -8.42
CA SER A 63 41.13 26.98 -9.42
C SER A 63 39.99 28.00 -9.53
N THR A 64 38.87 27.80 -8.82
CA THR A 64 37.70 28.68 -8.81
C THR A 64 37.58 29.52 -7.53
N GLY A 65 38.56 29.45 -6.62
CA GLY A 65 38.66 30.33 -5.44
C GLY A 65 37.83 29.92 -4.21
N PHE A 66 37.29 28.69 -4.17
CA PHE A 66 36.50 28.20 -3.04
C PHE A 66 37.36 27.37 -2.07
N GLU A 67 38.06 28.02 -1.14
CA GLU A 67 39.02 27.35 -0.23
C GLU A 67 38.42 26.71 1.03
N LYS A 68 37.10 26.74 1.25
CA LYS A 68 36.47 26.11 2.44
C LYS A 68 35.28 25.22 2.08
N LEU A 69 35.58 24.02 1.59
CA LEU A 69 34.67 22.88 1.60
C LEU A 69 35.46 21.65 2.04
N SER A 70 35.18 21.15 3.25
CA SER A 70 35.70 19.87 3.71
C SER A 70 34.90 18.74 3.06
N VAL A 71 35.60 17.85 2.34
CA VAL A 71 35.01 16.59 1.85
C VAL A 71 34.85 15.65 3.07
N ILE A 72 33.62 15.25 3.37
CA ILE A 72 33.31 14.27 4.42
C ILE A 72 33.27 12.89 3.74
N ASP A 73 34.13 11.97 4.19
CA ASP A 73 34.17 10.60 3.69
C ASP A 73 32.97 9.79 4.18
N GLY A 74 32.34 9.04 3.27
CA GLY A 74 31.35 8.02 3.60
C GLY A 74 29.99 8.21 2.91
N ILE A 75 29.38 7.08 2.52
CA ILE A 75 28.19 6.93 1.67
C ILE A 75 26.89 7.58 2.24
N ASP A 76 26.91 8.17 3.43
CA ASP A 76 25.74 8.84 4.05
C ASP A 76 25.63 10.36 3.77
N ALA A 77 26.40 10.91 2.82
CA ALA A 77 26.38 12.34 2.50
C ALA A 77 25.31 12.80 1.47
N LEU A 78 24.32 11.96 1.13
CA LEU A 78 23.31 12.32 0.11
C LEU A 78 22.04 13.02 0.64
N GLN A 79 22.03 13.52 1.88
CA GLN A 79 20.88 14.28 2.41
C GLN A 79 21.17 15.54 3.23
N GLN A 80 22.41 16.00 3.36
CA GLN A 80 22.69 17.25 4.08
C GLN A 80 23.67 18.15 3.34
N ILE A 81 23.14 19.06 2.52
CA ILE A 81 23.70 20.41 2.43
C ILE A 81 22.78 21.28 3.30
N SER A 82 23.15 21.45 4.57
CA SER A 82 22.54 22.45 5.45
C SER A 82 23.31 23.75 5.29
N ILE A 83 22.65 24.82 4.85
CA ILE A 83 23.18 26.18 5.02
C ILE A 83 22.85 26.57 6.45
N THR A 84 23.72 26.27 7.41
CA THR A 84 23.64 26.86 8.75
C THR A 84 24.15 28.29 8.65
N GLY A 85 23.23 29.24 8.46
CA GLY A 85 23.52 30.65 8.65
C GLY A 85 23.50 30.96 10.15
N GLU A 86 24.68 31.04 10.76
CA GLU A 86 24.85 31.79 12.01
C GLU A 86 25.24 33.23 11.63
N ILE A 87 24.41 34.17 12.05
CA ILE A 87 24.65 35.61 11.94
C ILE A 87 25.71 35.96 13.01
N ILE A 88 26.88 36.41 12.57
CA ILE A 88 27.82 37.13 13.44
C ILE A 88 27.95 38.55 12.89
N SER A 89 27.60 39.51 13.74
CA SER A 89 27.64 40.95 13.54
C SER A 89 29.02 41.48 13.14
N ALA A 90 29.06 42.39 12.17
CA ALA A 90 30.07 43.44 12.10
C ALA A 90 29.43 44.70 11.51
N GLU A 91 29.58 45.78 12.27
CA GLU A 91 29.05 47.13 12.06
C GLU A 91 29.65 47.83 10.83
N ASP A 92 28.85 48.76 10.27
CA ASP A 92 29.22 49.95 9.50
C ASP A 92 30.25 49.83 8.35
N LYS A 93 29.76 49.84 7.11
CA LYS A 93 30.01 50.94 6.15
C LYS A 93 29.19 50.80 4.86
N SER A 94 28.88 51.97 4.30
CA SER A 94 27.90 52.32 3.29
C SER A 94 28.06 51.69 1.90
N ILE A 95 26.90 51.43 1.31
CA ILE A 95 26.54 51.43 -0.11
C ILE A 95 27.21 52.62 -0.84
N GLU A 96 28.13 52.37 -1.79
CA GLU A 96 28.38 53.21 -3.01
C GLU A 96 29.54 52.79 -3.95
N GLU A 97 30.33 51.73 -3.72
CA GLU A 97 31.59 51.52 -4.51
C GLU A 97 31.70 50.23 -5.35
N LEU A 98 30.59 49.65 -5.83
CA LEU A 98 30.66 48.57 -6.85
C LEU A 98 29.93 48.92 -8.15
N ASP A 99 29.81 50.22 -8.43
CA ASP A 99 29.50 50.78 -9.75
C ASP A 99 30.78 51.34 -10.39
N ARG A 100 31.55 50.47 -11.05
CA ARG A 100 32.45 50.76 -12.19
C ARG A 100 33.37 49.57 -12.43
N SER A 101 33.07 48.81 -13.50
CA SER A 101 34.05 48.13 -14.36
C SER A 101 33.39 46.92 -15.02
N ILE A 102 32.93 47.14 -16.25
CA ILE A 102 32.86 46.24 -17.42
C ILE A 102 31.50 46.39 -18.08
N ASP A 103 31.43 47.44 -18.89
CA ASP A 103 30.63 47.47 -20.11
C ASP A 103 31.58 47.21 -21.29
N ASP A 104 31.00 46.89 -22.45
CA ASP A 104 31.59 46.88 -23.80
C ASP A 104 32.30 45.60 -24.29
N ASN A 105 31.50 44.64 -24.78
CA ASN A 105 31.57 44.15 -26.17
C ASN A 105 30.63 42.95 -26.42
N ALA A 106 29.42 43.18 -26.95
CA ALA A 106 28.79 42.36 -27.99
C ALA A 106 27.41 42.94 -28.41
N PRO A 107 27.02 42.82 -29.69
CA PRO A 107 26.16 43.77 -30.37
C PRO A 107 24.66 43.48 -30.25
N SER A 108 23.88 44.54 -30.51
CA SER A 108 22.44 44.51 -30.76
C SER A 108 22.09 43.66 -31.99
N PHE A 109 21.04 42.86 -31.88
CA PHE A 109 20.39 42.20 -33.02
C PHE A 109 18.87 42.28 -32.85
N ASN A 110 18.30 43.38 -33.33
CA ASN A 110 16.93 43.41 -33.84
C ASN A 110 17.00 42.85 -35.27
N ASP A 111 16.52 41.62 -35.45
CA ASP A 111 15.86 41.12 -36.67
C ASP A 111 15.80 39.59 -36.58
N TRP A 112 14.65 39.06 -36.17
CA TRP A 112 14.16 37.74 -36.59
C TRP A 112 12.64 37.69 -36.37
N ASN A 113 11.94 38.28 -37.34
CA ASN A 113 10.57 37.93 -37.68
C ASN A 113 10.68 36.86 -38.78
N ASP A 114 10.56 35.58 -38.44
CA ASP A 114 9.72 34.64 -39.19
C ASP A 114 9.75 33.23 -38.58
N SER A 115 8.58 32.59 -38.66
CA SER A 115 8.27 31.18 -38.44
C SER A 115 8.12 30.64 -36.99
N ASN A 116 6.85 30.56 -36.59
CA ASN A 116 6.19 29.45 -35.88
C ASN A 116 6.75 28.96 -34.53
N ASP A 117 6.65 29.79 -33.48
CA ASP A 117 6.33 29.27 -32.15
C ASP A 117 5.55 30.32 -31.32
N LYS A 118 4.22 30.15 -31.24
CA LYS A 118 3.35 30.97 -30.39
C LYS A 118 3.42 30.46 -28.95
N LEU A 119 4.28 31.08 -28.15
CA LEU A 119 4.14 31.11 -26.70
C LEU A 119 2.89 31.96 -26.36
N LEU A 120 1.88 31.33 -25.78
CA LEU A 120 0.68 32.02 -25.28
C LEU A 120 1.05 32.81 -24.01
N VAL A 121 1.17 34.11 -24.17
CA VAL A 121 1.18 35.10 -23.09
C VAL A 121 -0.24 35.19 -22.51
N ILE A 122 -0.40 34.97 -21.21
CA ILE A 122 -1.58 35.44 -20.46
C ILE A 122 -1.10 36.55 -19.53
N ASN A 123 -1.41 37.80 -19.92
CA ASN A 123 -1.43 38.94 -19.02
C ASN A 123 -2.68 38.84 -18.14
N GLY A 124 -2.49 38.95 -16.83
CA GLY A 124 -3.55 39.12 -15.84
C GLY A 124 -3.01 39.96 -14.69
N ILE A 125 -3.44 41.21 -14.65
CA ILE A 125 -3.09 42.29 -13.72
C ILE A 125 -3.43 41.88 -12.28
N ILE A 126 -2.53 42.13 -11.32
CA ILE A 126 -2.88 42.23 -9.90
C ILE A 126 -2.34 43.57 -9.39
N ASN A 127 -3.27 44.46 -9.03
CA ASN A 127 -3.01 45.62 -8.21
C ASN A 127 -2.68 45.16 -6.79
N ASP A 128 -1.62 45.73 -6.22
CA ASP A 128 -1.38 45.76 -4.77
C ASP A 128 -2.55 46.44 -4.06
N ASP A 129 -3.01 45.82 -2.97
CA ASP A 129 -3.33 46.51 -1.71
C ASP A 129 -3.31 45.46 -0.60
N GLY A 130 -2.46 45.69 0.40
CA GLY A 130 -2.24 44.77 1.51
C GLY A 130 -3.32 44.86 2.59
N ASP A 131 -3.60 43.74 3.24
CA ASP A 131 -3.70 43.68 4.70
C ASP A 131 -3.68 42.22 5.19
N SER A 132 -3.18 42.05 6.41
CA SER A 132 -2.96 40.79 7.10
C SER A 132 -4.23 39.96 7.36
N ASN A 133 -4.20 38.66 7.01
CA ASN A 133 -4.80 37.58 7.78
C ASN A 133 -4.27 36.21 7.31
N GLU A 134 -3.56 35.51 8.20
CA GLU A 134 -3.43 34.05 8.17
C GLU A 134 -4.82 33.41 8.44
N ASP A 135 -5.03 32.23 7.85
CA ASP A 135 -6.28 31.43 7.81
C ASP A 135 -7.28 31.80 6.70
N GLN A 136 -7.06 31.23 5.51
CA GLN A 136 -8.03 30.57 4.62
C GLN A 136 -7.30 30.19 3.31
N LEU A 137 -6.71 28.98 3.24
CA LEU A 137 -6.29 28.42 1.95
C LEU A 137 -7.56 28.08 1.16
N ASN A 138 -7.96 29.02 0.31
CA ASN A 138 -9.09 28.91 -0.58
C ASN A 138 -8.88 27.74 -1.56
N ASP A 139 -9.87 26.86 -1.60
CA ASP A 139 -9.91 25.56 -2.26
C ASP A 139 -10.27 25.70 -3.76
N ASP A 140 -9.60 26.58 -4.50
CA ASP A 140 -10.00 26.93 -5.89
C ASP A 140 -8.86 27.08 -6.90
N VAL A 141 -7.77 26.31 -6.74
CA VAL A 141 -6.90 26.02 -7.90
C VAL A 141 -7.58 24.93 -8.72
N ALA A 142 -8.34 25.34 -9.74
CA ALA A 142 -9.02 24.42 -10.66
C ALA A 142 -8.06 23.33 -11.17
N SER A 143 -8.35 22.06 -10.86
CA SER A 143 -7.54 20.90 -11.24
C SER A 143 -7.16 20.94 -12.72
N CYS A 144 -5.90 20.59 -13.03
CA CYS A 144 -5.43 20.49 -14.41
C CYS A 144 -6.23 19.47 -15.22
N CYS A 145 -6.82 18.45 -14.58
CA CYS A 145 -7.73 17.52 -15.25
C CYS A 145 -9.06 18.16 -15.66
N SER A 146 -9.50 19.22 -14.99
CA SER A 146 -10.72 19.97 -15.33
C SER A 146 -10.57 20.82 -16.59
N LYS A 147 -9.34 21.15 -16.99
CA LYS A 147 -9.04 21.88 -18.23
C LYS A 147 -8.51 20.92 -19.29
N ASN A 148 -9.23 20.77 -20.41
CA ASN A 148 -8.86 19.89 -21.54
C ASN A 148 -8.44 18.46 -21.13
N ASN A 149 -9.07 17.90 -20.08
CA ASN A 149 -8.76 16.56 -19.55
C ASN A 149 -7.28 16.39 -19.18
N GLY A 150 -6.58 17.46 -18.74
CA GLY A 150 -5.15 17.44 -18.45
C GLY A 150 -4.25 17.06 -19.63
N GLY A 151 -4.72 17.22 -20.87
CA GLY A 151 -4.03 16.77 -22.09
C GLY A 151 -4.23 15.29 -22.42
N CYS A 152 -5.02 14.55 -21.63
CA CYS A 152 -5.35 13.17 -21.90
C CYS A 152 -6.35 13.05 -23.07
N GLY A 153 -6.13 12.07 -23.95
CA GLY A 153 -7.02 11.81 -25.08
C GLY A 153 -8.48 11.51 -24.67
N LYS A 154 -9.42 11.67 -25.61
CA LYS A 154 -10.88 11.56 -25.36
C LYS A 154 -11.34 10.26 -24.68
N ASN A 155 -10.63 9.16 -24.93
CA ASN A 155 -10.92 7.82 -24.39
C ASN A 155 -10.05 7.48 -23.16
N ALA A 156 -9.39 8.48 -22.57
CA ALA A 156 -8.60 8.36 -21.37
C ALA A 156 -9.22 9.16 -20.21
N LEU A 157 -8.99 8.67 -19.00
CA LEU A 157 -9.25 9.30 -17.72
C LEU A 157 -7.99 10.03 -17.28
N CYS A 158 -8.16 11.27 -16.83
CA CYS A 158 -7.10 12.07 -16.22
C CYS A 158 -7.11 11.89 -14.70
N SER A 159 -5.92 11.75 -14.12
CA SER A 159 -5.70 11.78 -12.67
C SER A 159 -4.51 12.69 -12.35
N GLU A 160 -4.62 13.47 -11.29
CA GLU A 160 -3.62 14.46 -10.89
C GLU A 160 -3.03 14.13 -9.52
N ASN A 161 -1.71 14.20 -9.40
CA ASN A 161 -1.03 14.19 -8.10
C ASN A 161 -0.96 15.62 -7.55
N ARG A 162 -1.79 15.93 -6.55
CA ARG A 162 -1.88 17.29 -5.95
C ARG A 162 -0.59 17.79 -5.29
N LYS A 163 0.38 16.91 -4.97
CA LYS A 163 1.66 17.33 -4.37
C LYS A 163 2.71 17.72 -5.40
N THR A 164 2.62 17.16 -6.61
CA THR A 164 3.65 17.34 -7.66
C THR A 164 3.08 17.94 -8.95
N SER A 165 1.77 18.21 -8.99
CA SER A 165 1.00 18.61 -10.18
C SER A 165 1.18 17.68 -11.39
N ALA A 166 1.58 16.43 -11.15
CA ALA A 166 1.82 15.46 -12.21
C ALA A 166 0.51 14.88 -12.72
N ILE A 167 0.33 14.87 -14.06
CA ILE A 167 -0.85 14.34 -14.72
C ILE A 167 -0.58 12.92 -15.22
N LYS A 168 -1.53 12.02 -14.94
CA LYS A 168 -1.51 10.63 -15.41
C LYS A 168 -2.78 10.32 -16.17
N CYS A 169 -2.61 9.92 -17.42
CA CYS A 169 -3.67 9.45 -18.29
C CYS A 169 -3.81 7.92 -18.20
N THR A 170 -5.04 7.41 -18.18
CA THR A 170 -5.32 5.96 -18.22
C THR A 170 -6.51 5.68 -19.12
N CYS A 171 -6.53 4.60 -19.89
CA CYS A 171 -7.66 4.33 -20.78
C CYS A 171 -8.95 4.03 -20.02
N LYS A 172 -10.08 4.55 -20.52
CA LYS A 172 -11.43 4.23 -20.05
C LYS A 172 -11.71 2.74 -20.27
N THR A 173 -12.58 2.17 -19.44
CA THR A 173 -13.07 0.80 -19.61
C THR A 173 -13.54 0.55 -21.05
N GLY A 174 -13.06 -0.53 -21.66
CA GLY A 174 -13.31 -0.85 -23.07
C GLY A 174 -12.22 -0.38 -24.04
N TYR A 175 -11.23 0.40 -23.61
CA TYR A 175 -10.15 0.89 -24.46
C TYR A 175 -8.77 0.40 -24.02
N THR A 176 -7.92 0.06 -24.99
CA THR A 176 -6.56 -0.45 -24.78
C THR A 176 -5.54 0.65 -25.08
N ASN A 177 -4.54 0.82 -24.21
CA ASN A 177 -3.42 1.72 -24.49
C ASN A 177 -2.51 1.08 -25.54
N THR A 178 -2.39 1.74 -26.69
CA THR A 178 -1.52 1.35 -27.81
C THR A 178 -0.30 2.27 -27.96
N GLY A 179 -0.17 3.27 -27.07
CA GLY A 179 0.97 4.17 -27.00
C GLY A 179 1.95 3.79 -25.89
N SER A 180 2.84 4.71 -25.51
CA SER A 180 3.83 4.51 -24.46
C SER A 180 3.25 4.80 -23.06
N ALA A 181 4.05 4.57 -22.01
CA ALA A 181 3.66 4.90 -20.64
C ALA A 181 3.50 6.42 -20.41
N VAL A 182 4.17 7.24 -21.23
CA VAL A 182 4.15 8.71 -21.17
C VAL A 182 3.15 9.29 -22.17
N HIS A 183 2.96 8.63 -23.31
CA HIS A 183 2.01 9.05 -24.33
C HIS A 183 0.91 7.99 -24.54
N VAL A 184 -0.19 8.14 -23.79
CA VAL A 184 -1.29 7.19 -23.75
C VAL A 184 -2.21 7.37 -24.98
N VAL A 185 -2.34 6.31 -25.78
CA VAL A 185 -3.20 6.28 -26.98
C VAL A 185 -4.26 5.19 -26.82
N CYS A 186 -5.47 5.58 -26.46
CA CYS A 186 -6.56 4.66 -26.16
C CYS A 186 -7.37 4.31 -27.42
N LYS A 187 -7.16 3.09 -27.95
CA LYS A 187 -7.94 2.53 -29.06
C LYS A 187 -9.00 1.58 -28.54
N ASP A 188 -10.09 1.45 -29.30
CA ASP A 188 -11.16 0.51 -28.99
C ASP A 188 -10.56 -0.90 -28.89
N SER A 189 -10.77 -1.55 -27.73
CA SER A 189 -10.16 -2.85 -27.47
C SER A 189 -10.65 -3.90 -28.47
N CYS A 190 -11.90 -3.84 -28.94
CA CYS A 190 -12.41 -4.80 -29.94
C CYS A 190 -11.69 -4.70 -31.29
N THR A 191 -11.14 -3.52 -31.62
CA THR A 191 -10.33 -3.34 -32.84
C THR A 191 -8.89 -3.81 -32.68
N ILE A 192 -8.42 -4.01 -31.45
CA ILE A 192 -7.07 -4.44 -31.12
C ILE A 192 -7.11 -5.91 -30.68
N LYS A 193 -6.60 -6.81 -31.52
CA LYS A 193 -6.59 -8.27 -31.24
C LYS A 193 -7.97 -8.81 -30.82
N ASN A 194 -9.04 -8.33 -31.45
CA ASN A 194 -10.43 -8.73 -31.18
C ASN A 194 -10.86 -8.56 -29.71
N GLY A 195 -10.31 -7.57 -28.99
CA GLY A 195 -10.58 -7.37 -27.56
C GLY A 195 -10.16 -8.53 -26.66
N GLY A 196 -9.26 -9.38 -27.15
CA GLY A 196 -8.88 -10.64 -26.48
C GLY A 196 -9.87 -11.79 -26.73
N CYS A 197 -10.94 -11.57 -27.49
CA CYS A 197 -11.88 -12.63 -27.84
C CYS A 197 -11.25 -13.62 -28.83
N GLY A 198 -11.52 -14.92 -28.62
CA GLY A 198 -11.04 -15.99 -29.50
C GLY A 198 -11.47 -15.83 -30.97
N PRO A 199 -10.84 -16.55 -31.90
CA PRO A 199 -11.07 -16.40 -33.35
C PRO A 199 -12.52 -16.68 -33.80
N HIS A 200 -13.33 -17.33 -32.94
CA HIS A 200 -14.74 -17.65 -33.17
C HIS A 200 -15.70 -16.91 -32.22
N ALA A 201 -15.24 -15.82 -31.60
CA ALA A 201 -16.04 -14.94 -30.76
C ALA A 201 -16.12 -13.52 -31.36
N VAL A 202 -17.27 -12.89 -31.17
CA VAL A 202 -17.55 -11.51 -31.57
C VAL A 202 -17.32 -10.62 -30.35
N CYS A 203 -16.34 -9.73 -30.47
CA CYS A 203 -16.10 -8.70 -29.46
C CYS A 203 -17.19 -7.62 -29.51
N SER A 204 -17.75 -7.27 -28.36
CA SER A 204 -18.71 -6.18 -28.15
C SER A 204 -18.46 -5.47 -26.83
N HIS A 205 -19.19 -4.38 -26.56
CA HIS A 205 -19.11 -3.67 -25.28
C HIS A 205 -20.38 -3.87 -24.45
N HIS A 206 -20.21 -4.10 -23.15
CA HIS A 206 -21.30 -4.20 -22.20
C HIS A 206 -22.02 -2.86 -22.07
N ALA A 207 -23.33 -2.85 -22.28
CA ALA A 207 -24.13 -1.63 -22.42
C ALA A 207 -24.05 -0.66 -21.22
N LYS A 208 -23.78 -1.15 -20.01
CA LYS A 208 -23.71 -0.31 -18.80
C LYS A 208 -22.31 0.06 -18.36
N THR A 209 -21.33 -0.81 -18.59
CA THR A 209 -19.97 -0.67 -18.02
C THR A 209 -18.92 -0.38 -19.10
N ASN A 210 -19.30 -0.48 -20.37
CA ASN A 210 -18.43 -0.42 -21.54
C ASN A 210 -17.29 -1.45 -21.55
N ALA A 211 -17.31 -2.43 -20.64
CA ALA A 211 -16.35 -3.52 -20.60
C ALA A 211 -16.44 -4.37 -21.87
N VAL A 212 -15.31 -4.89 -22.34
CA VAL A 212 -15.29 -5.83 -23.46
C VAL A 212 -16.08 -7.09 -23.08
N GLN A 213 -16.91 -7.56 -23.99
CA GLN A 213 -17.64 -8.81 -23.93
C GLN A 213 -17.36 -9.63 -25.17
N CYS A 214 -17.15 -10.93 -24.98
CA CYS A 214 -17.00 -11.87 -26.07
C CYS A 214 -18.30 -12.67 -26.22
N THR A 215 -19.02 -12.44 -27.31
CA THR A 215 -20.24 -13.18 -27.64
C THR A 215 -19.97 -14.25 -28.69
N LYS A 216 -20.71 -15.35 -28.64
CA LYS A 216 -20.50 -16.49 -29.53
C LYS A 216 -20.79 -16.10 -31.00
N LYS A 217 -19.89 -16.48 -31.92
CA LYS A 217 -20.19 -16.50 -33.36
C LYS A 217 -21.06 -17.73 -33.64
N ALA A 218 -22.17 -17.55 -34.36
CA ALA A 218 -23.12 -18.64 -34.66
C ALA A 218 -22.39 -19.85 -35.29
N GLY A 219 -22.58 -21.05 -34.73
CA GLY A 219 -22.04 -22.31 -35.27
C GLY A 219 -20.76 -22.88 -34.64
N HIS A 220 -20.11 -22.21 -33.67
CA HIS A 220 -18.89 -22.74 -33.02
C HIS A 220 -19.10 -23.16 -31.55
N THR A 221 -18.30 -24.12 -31.05
CA THR A 221 -18.26 -24.54 -29.63
C THR A 221 -17.30 -23.65 -28.83
N ASN A 222 -17.65 -23.38 -27.57
CA ASN A 222 -16.83 -22.57 -26.66
C ASN A 222 -15.41 -23.15 -26.56
N THR A 223 -14.42 -22.34 -26.89
CA THR A 223 -13.03 -22.62 -26.53
C THR A 223 -12.78 -21.99 -25.16
N ASP A 224 -12.15 -22.73 -24.26
CA ASP A 224 -11.76 -22.23 -22.94
C ASP A 224 -10.93 -20.95 -23.13
N SER A 225 -11.49 -19.80 -22.72
CA SER A 225 -10.85 -18.49 -22.90
C SER A 225 -9.49 -18.42 -22.23
N CYS A 226 -9.22 -19.22 -21.19
CA CYS A 226 -7.90 -19.28 -20.55
C CYS A 226 -6.82 -19.85 -21.46
N THR A 227 -7.17 -20.63 -22.47
CA THR A 227 -6.22 -21.19 -23.45
C THR A 227 -5.72 -20.16 -24.46
N VAL A 228 -6.33 -18.96 -24.52
CA VAL A 228 -5.95 -17.88 -25.43
C VAL A 228 -5.54 -16.65 -24.61
N ASN A 229 -4.27 -16.23 -24.70
CA ASN A 229 -3.72 -15.09 -23.96
C ASN A 229 -4.04 -15.09 -22.45
N ASN A 230 -4.05 -16.28 -21.82
CA ASN A 230 -4.39 -16.44 -20.40
C ASN A 230 -5.76 -15.83 -20.03
N GLY A 231 -6.73 -15.86 -20.95
CA GLY A 231 -8.05 -15.25 -20.76
C GLY A 231 -8.03 -13.72 -20.54
N GLY A 232 -6.94 -13.05 -20.90
CA GLY A 232 -6.73 -11.62 -20.62
C GLY A 232 -6.24 -11.31 -19.21
N CYS A 233 -5.92 -12.34 -18.40
CA CYS A 233 -5.34 -12.17 -17.08
C CYS A 233 -3.86 -11.72 -17.15
N ASP A 234 -3.39 -11.05 -16.09
CA ASP A 234 -1.97 -10.71 -15.89
C ASP A 234 -1.05 -11.93 -16.11
N ALA A 235 0.17 -11.71 -16.58
CA ALA A 235 1.14 -12.79 -16.81
C ALA A 235 1.45 -13.59 -15.53
N ASN A 236 1.35 -12.93 -14.37
CA ASN A 236 1.51 -13.52 -13.05
C ASN A 236 0.17 -13.91 -12.41
N ALA A 237 -0.92 -13.99 -13.19
CA ALA A 237 -2.21 -14.51 -12.76
C ALA A 237 -2.50 -15.90 -13.34
N ILE A 238 -3.28 -16.69 -12.59
CA ILE A 238 -3.96 -17.91 -12.99
C ILE A 238 -5.32 -17.48 -13.58
N CYS A 239 -5.62 -18.00 -14.76
CA CYS A 239 -6.94 -17.86 -15.37
C CYS A 239 -7.81 -19.07 -15.01
N SER A 240 -9.07 -18.81 -14.64
CA SER A 240 -10.11 -19.82 -14.48
C SER A 240 -11.31 -19.46 -15.35
N TYR A 241 -11.87 -20.46 -16.04
CA TYR A 241 -12.96 -20.29 -16.99
C TYR A 241 -14.19 -21.08 -16.52
N ASP A 242 -15.32 -20.40 -16.41
CA ASP A 242 -16.62 -21.02 -16.12
C ASP A 242 -17.36 -21.28 -17.44
N ALA A 243 -17.46 -22.57 -17.80
CA ALA A 243 -18.14 -23.01 -19.02
C ALA A 243 -19.67 -22.76 -19.03
N THR A 244 -20.29 -22.53 -17.87
CA THR A 244 -21.73 -22.28 -17.75
C THR A 244 -22.08 -20.81 -17.94
N THR A 245 -21.25 -19.90 -17.43
CA THR A 245 -21.48 -18.44 -17.50
C THR A 245 -20.62 -17.76 -18.56
N ASN A 246 -19.66 -18.47 -19.17
CA ASN A 246 -18.61 -17.94 -20.03
C ASN A 246 -17.70 -16.90 -19.35
N ALA A 247 -17.69 -16.84 -18.01
CA ALA A 247 -16.87 -15.90 -17.26
C ALA A 247 -15.40 -16.35 -17.18
N VAL A 248 -14.49 -15.39 -17.31
CA VAL A 248 -13.07 -15.55 -16.98
C VAL A 248 -12.83 -14.88 -15.62
N LYS A 249 -12.20 -15.62 -14.70
CA LYS A 249 -11.77 -15.12 -13.40
C LYS A 249 -10.26 -15.26 -13.28
N CYS A 250 -9.60 -14.15 -13.01
CA CYS A 250 -8.16 -14.08 -12.80
C CYS A 250 -7.84 -14.08 -11.30
N SER A 251 -6.83 -14.82 -10.87
CA SER A 251 -6.29 -14.77 -9.50
C SER A 251 -4.77 -14.75 -9.56
N CYS A 252 -4.08 -14.09 -8.63
CA CYS A 252 -2.62 -14.03 -8.70
C CYS A 252 -1.95 -15.36 -8.37
N LYS A 253 -0.91 -15.73 -9.13
CA LYS A 253 -0.03 -16.87 -8.83
C LYS A 253 0.63 -16.68 -7.45
N GLY A 254 1.03 -17.79 -6.82
CA GLY A 254 1.88 -17.78 -5.62
C GLY A 254 3.08 -16.84 -5.80
N GLY A 255 3.37 -16.01 -4.80
CA GLY A 255 4.36 -14.92 -4.94
C GLY A 255 3.77 -13.53 -5.15
N TYR A 256 2.57 -13.43 -5.75
CA TYR A 256 2.02 -12.17 -6.23
C TYR A 256 0.69 -11.79 -5.56
N THR A 257 0.47 -10.50 -5.40
CA THR A 257 -0.72 -9.86 -4.84
C THR A 257 -1.43 -9.08 -5.93
N ASN A 258 -2.76 -9.10 -5.94
CA ASN A 258 -3.54 -8.30 -6.87
C ASN A 258 -3.48 -6.83 -6.47
N THR A 259 -2.70 -6.03 -7.18
CA THR A 259 -2.60 -4.57 -7.00
C THR A 259 -3.60 -3.79 -7.86
N GLY A 260 -4.33 -4.47 -8.75
CA GLY A 260 -5.40 -3.94 -9.57
C GLY A 260 -6.77 -4.09 -8.90
N SER A 261 -7.87 -3.95 -9.63
CA SER A 261 -9.23 -4.11 -9.10
C SER A 261 -9.72 -5.56 -9.20
N SER A 262 -10.91 -5.85 -8.64
CA SER A 262 -11.57 -7.16 -8.77
C SER A 262 -11.90 -7.56 -10.22
N VAL A 263 -11.99 -6.58 -11.12
CA VAL A 263 -12.25 -6.77 -12.57
C VAL A 263 -11.01 -6.59 -13.44
N ASN A 264 -9.93 -6.02 -12.92
CA ASN A 264 -8.67 -5.85 -13.62
C ASN A 264 -7.53 -6.27 -12.69
N VAL A 265 -7.25 -7.56 -12.70
CA VAL A 265 -6.25 -8.19 -11.82
C VAL A 265 -4.85 -7.86 -12.32
N VAL A 266 -4.02 -7.28 -11.45
CA VAL A 266 -2.63 -6.93 -11.73
C VAL A 266 -1.74 -7.55 -10.67
N CYS A 267 -0.89 -8.51 -11.05
CA CYS A 267 -0.20 -9.36 -10.09
C CYS A 267 1.25 -8.92 -9.89
N LYS A 268 1.52 -8.34 -8.71
CA LYS A 268 2.85 -7.85 -8.31
C LYS A 268 3.25 -8.42 -6.97
N VAL A 269 4.55 -8.62 -6.76
CA VAL A 269 5.07 -8.83 -5.41
C VAL A 269 4.93 -7.50 -4.66
N THR A 270 4.24 -7.47 -3.53
CA THR A 270 4.09 -6.21 -2.74
C THR A 270 4.96 -6.17 -1.50
N ILE A 271 5.34 -7.32 -0.94
CA ILE A 271 6.22 -7.42 0.22
C ILE A 271 7.48 -8.19 -0.20
N CYS A 272 8.63 -7.51 -0.24
CA CYS A 272 9.94 -8.11 -0.45
C CYS A 272 10.62 -8.47 0.88
N ALA A 273 11.69 -9.28 0.80
CA ALA A 273 12.47 -9.71 1.96
C ALA A 273 12.99 -8.55 2.83
N ASN A 274 13.21 -7.37 2.24
CA ASN A 274 13.70 -6.18 2.93
C ASN A 274 12.63 -5.08 3.04
N ALA A 275 11.34 -5.41 2.90
CA ALA A 275 10.25 -4.48 3.08
C ALA A 275 10.35 -3.77 4.45
N THR A 276 10.08 -2.48 4.43
CA THR A 276 10.00 -1.63 5.63
C THR A 276 8.67 -0.89 5.61
N TRP A 277 8.18 -0.57 6.79
CA TRP A 277 6.96 0.21 6.98
C TRP A 277 7.29 1.52 7.65
N SER A 278 6.42 2.51 7.45
CA SER A 278 6.51 3.79 8.12
C SER A 278 6.56 3.59 9.63
N LYS A 279 7.44 4.31 10.32
CA LYS A 279 7.52 4.23 11.79
C LYS A 279 6.28 4.80 12.45
N ASN A 280 5.71 5.85 11.85
CA ASN A 280 4.48 6.48 12.31
C ASN A 280 3.29 5.86 11.61
N GLY A 281 2.33 5.39 12.39
CA GLY A 281 1.03 4.93 11.95
C GLY A 281 0.04 6.08 11.81
N VAL A 282 -0.95 5.87 10.96
CA VAL A 282 -2.10 6.75 10.80
C VAL A 282 -3.34 6.03 11.32
N THR A 283 -4.08 6.65 12.24
CA THR A 283 -5.36 6.12 12.71
C THR A 283 -6.34 6.10 11.54
N VAL A 284 -6.87 4.92 11.21
CA VAL A 284 -7.82 4.73 10.10
C VAL A 284 -9.23 4.35 10.57
N ALA A 285 -9.37 3.92 11.82
CA ALA A 285 -10.64 3.64 12.49
C ALA A 285 -10.49 3.82 14.00
N GLY A 286 -11.56 4.25 14.67
CA GLY A 286 -11.53 4.54 16.11
C GLY A 286 -10.69 5.78 16.46
N GLY A 287 -10.06 5.78 17.64
CA GLY A 287 -9.16 6.86 18.09
C GLY A 287 -9.87 8.09 18.67
N HIS A 288 -11.18 8.02 18.90
CA HIS A 288 -11.97 9.07 19.56
C HIS A 288 -12.36 8.68 21.00
N GLY A 289 -11.46 7.96 21.67
CA GLY A 289 -11.68 7.35 22.97
C GLY A 289 -12.51 6.08 22.92
N GLU A 290 -12.50 5.38 24.05
CA GLU A 290 -13.34 4.22 24.31
C GLU A 290 -14.83 4.60 24.24
N GLY A 291 -15.64 3.83 23.51
CA GLY A 291 -17.09 4.02 23.52
C GLY A 291 -17.85 3.36 22.38
N GLY A 292 -19.17 3.56 22.39
CA GLY A 292 -20.11 2.92 21.47
C GLY A 292 -20.53 3.78 20.27
N ALA A 293 -20.01 5.01 20.11
CA ALA A 293 -20.31 5.83 18.94
C ALA A 293 -19.72 5.20 17.65
N THR A 294 -20.15 5.67 16.48
CA THR A 294 -19.71 5.13 15.18
C THR A 294 -18.23 5.41 14.88
N ASN A 295 -17.63 6.39 15.54
CA ASN A 295 -16.21 6.74 15.44
C ASN A 295 -15.39 6.27 16.64
N GLN A 296 -16.02 5.56 17.59
CA GLN A 296 -15.38 4.99 18.77
C GLN A 296 -15.32 3.48 18.66
N LEU A 297 -14.30 2.90 19.27
CA LEU A 297 -14.13 1.47 19.46
C LEU A 297 -14.00 1.22 20.96
N PHE A 298 -14.24 -0.02 21.40
CA PHE A 298 -13.92 -0.47 22.73
C PHE A 298 -13.27 -1.86 22.65
N TYR A 299 -11.96 -1.88 22.86
CA TYR A 299 -11.12 -3.06 22.82
C TYR A 299 -11.24 -3.81 21.49
N PRO A 300 -10.88 -3.17 20.36
CA PRO A 300 -10.94 -3.82 19.05
C PRO A 300 -10.00 -5.01 19.00
N TRP A 301 -10.50 -6.17 18.63
CA TRP A 301 -9.76 -7.43 18.70
C TRP A 301 -9.16 -7.78 17.34
N GLY A 302 -9.90 -8.52 16.51
CA GLY A 302 -9.56 -8.83 15.14
C GLY A 302 -9.92 -7.73 14.16
N LEU A 303 -9.15 -7.66 13.07
CA LEU A 303 -9.48 -6.84 11.90
C LEU A 303 -9.18 -7.59 10.60
N PHE A 304 -9.93 -7.22 9.57
CA PHE A 304 -9.74 -7.67 8.19
C PHE A 304 -9.79 -6.46 7.25
N VAL A 305 -8.93 -6.44 6.24
CA VAL A 305 -8.90 -5.40 5.21
C VAL A 305 -9.13 -6.05 3.85
N ASP A 306 -10.19 -5.63 3.15
CA ASP A 306 -10.49 -6.14 1.80
C ASP A 306 -9.69 -5.42 0.70
N ASP A 307 -9.85 -5.91 -0.54
CA ASP A 307 -9.18 -5.35 -1.71
C ASP A 307 -9.58 -3.88 -2.01
N ASP A 308 -10.74 -3.44 -1.54
CA ASP A 308 -11.21 -2.06 -1.66
C ASP A 308 -10.70 -1.17 -0.51
N GLN A 309 -9.83 -1.72 0.35
CA GLN A 309 -9.29 -1.09 1.56
C GLN A 309 -10.39 -0.74 2.57
N THR A 310 -11.47 -1.51 2.58
CA THR A 310 -12.46 -1.48 3.64
C THR A 310 -11.88 -2.19 4.86
N VAL A 311 -11.85 -1.50 5.99
CA VAL A 311 -11.43 -2.05 7.28
C VAL A 311 -12.66 -2.55 8.02
N VAL A 312 -12.70 -3.83 8.34
CA VAL A 312 -13.71 -4.45 9.20
C VAL A 312 -13.06 -4.78 10.53
N VAL A 313 -13.69 -4.37 11.63
CA VAL A 313 -13.15 -4.49 12.98
C VAL A 313 -14.15 -5.22 13.86
N ALA A 314 -13.67 -6.22 14.60
CA ALA A 314 -14.38 -6.81 15.70
C ALA A 314 -14.25 -5.90 16.93
N ASP A 315 -15.29 -5.09 17.17
CA ASP A 315 -15.38 -4.15 18.28
C ASP A 315 -15.92 -4.90 19.51
N SER A 316 -15.01 -5.67 20.13
CA SER A 316 -15.34 -6.82 20.98
C SER A 316 -16.20 -6.43 22.18
N GLN A 317 -15.83 -5.39 22.93
CA GLN A 317 -16.57 -5.02 24.15
C GLN A 317 -17.90 -4.32 23.83
N ASN A 318 -18.03 -3.73 22.64
CA ASN A 318 -19.30 -3.22 22.12
C ASN A 318 -20.18 -4.29 21.45
N ASN A 319 -19.73 -5.55 21.37
CA ASN A 319 -20.49 -6.68 20.85
C ASN A 319 -21.01 -6.44 19.42
N ARG A 320 -20.14 -5.90 18.56
CA ARG A 320 -20.50 -5.52 17.18
C ARG A 320 -19.33 -5.66 16.23
N ILE A 321 -19.64 -5.71 14.94
CA ILE A 321 -18.66 -5.54 13.86
C ILE A 321 -18.89 -4.18 13.22
N VAL A 322 -17.82 -3.39 13.08
CA VAL A 322 -17.87 -2.05 12.50
C VAL A 322 -16.98 -2.00 11.26
N GLN A 323 -17.46 -1.31 10.22
CA GLN A 323 -16.81 -1.21 8.92
C GLN A 323 -16.46 0.26 8.61
N TRP A 324 -15.22 0.51 8.18
CA TRP A 324 -14.77 1.79 7.62
C TRP A 324 -14.38 1.61 6.17
N LYS A 325 -15.02 2.37 5.27
CA LYS A 325 -14.65 2.39 3.85
C LYS A 325 -13.46 3.32 3.63
N LYS A 326 -12.62 2.99 2.64
CA LYS A 326 -11.50 3.82 2.24
C LYS A 326 -11.91 5.29 2.08
N GLY A 327 -11.16 6.19 2.72
CA GLY A 327 -11.39 7.64 2.65
C GLY A 327 -12.44 8.17 3.63
N ASN A 328 -13.21 7.31 4.31
CA ASN A 328 -14.08 7.71 5.42
C ASN A 328 -13.48 7.22 6.74
N THR A 329 -12.68 8.07 7.37
CA THR A 329 -12.09 7.81 8.69
C THR A 329 -12.93 8.40 9.83
N THR A 330 -13.90 9.27 9.52
CA THR A 330 -14.66 10.02 10.52
C THR A 330 -15.71 9.16 11.21
N ASN A 331 -16.43 8.30 10.49
CA ASN A 331 -17.48 7.46 11.06
C ASN A 331 -17.49 6.08 10.40
N GLY A 332 -17.49 5.05 11.24
CA GLY A 332 -17.73 3.67 10.84
C GLY A 332 -19.22 3.38 10.70
N GLN A 333 -19.51 2.23 10.11
CA GLN A 333 -20.86 1.68 9.99
C GLN A 333 -20.92 0.36 10.76
N VAL A 334 -21.88 0.24 11.69
CA VAL A 334 -22.16 -1.06 12.32
C VAL A 334 -22.80 -1.97 11.27
N VAL A 335 -22.14 -3.09 10.99
CA VAL A 335 -22.53 -4.04 9.93
C VAL A 335 -23.00 -5.39 10.46
N ALA A 336 -22.75 -5.68 11.74
CA ALA A 336 -23.31 -6.82 12.46
C ALA A 336 -23.32 -6.56 13.98
N GLY A 337 -24.26 -7.17 14.70
CA GLY A 337 -24.39 -7.02 16.16
C GLY A 337 -24.89 -5.63 16.60
N GLY A 338 -24.44 -5.17 17.77
CA GLY A 338 -24.83 -3.87 18.35
C GLY A 338 -26.16 -3.86 19.10
N ASN A 339 -26.82 -5.01 19.25
CA ASN A 339 -28.08 -5.18 19.98
C ASN A 339 -27.86 -5.75 21.40
N GLY A 340 -26.77 -5.34 22.04
CA GLY A 340 -26.29 -5.88 23.31
C GLY A 340 -25.64 -7.27 23.18
N ALA A 341 -24.93 -7.66 24.24
CA ALA A 341 -24.28 -8.96 24.34
C ALA A 341 -25.31 -10.10 24.36
N GLY A 342 -25.10 -11.14 23.55
CA GLY A 342 -25.88 -12.37 23.65
C GLY A 342 -25.81 -13.26 22.41
N ASN A 343 -26.49 -14.40 22.50
CA ASN A 343 -26.45 -15.46 21.47
C ASN A 343 -27.71 -15.52 20.60
N ARG A 344 -28.59 -14.50 20.64
CA ARG A 344 -29.68 -14.38 19.65
C ARG A 344 -29.11 -14.11 18.26
N LEU A 345 -29.90 -14.37 17.21
CA LEU A 345 -29.44 -14.19 15.82
C LEU A 345 -29.15 -12.72 15.47
N ASN A 346 -29.74 -11.76 16.17
CA ASN A 346 -29.46 -10.33 16.02
C ASN A 346 -28.40 -9.80 17.00
N GLN A 347 -27.79 -10.66 17.83
CA GLN A 347 -26.81 -10.29 18.84
C GLN A 347 -25.45 -10.92 18.51
N LEU A 348 -24.39 -10.30 19.01
CA LEU A 348 -23.06 -10.88 19.14
C LEU A 348 -22.66 -10.81 20.61
N ASN A 349 -21.65 -11.55 21.03
CA ASN A 349 -21.10 -11.53 22.38
C ASN A 349 -19.57 -11.66 22.30
N GLN A 350 -18.88 -10.53 22.48
CA GLN A 350 -17.42 -10.43 22.38
C GLN A 350 -16.85 -11.09 21.12
N PRO A 351 -17.25 -10.63 19.92
CA PRO A 351 -16.70 -11.18 18.68
C PRO A 351 -15.19 -10.92 18.64
N THR A 352 -14.42 -11.96 18.30
CA THR A 352 -12.95 -11.92 18.33
C THR A 352 -12.35 -11.61 16.96
N TYR A 353 -13.02 -12.00 15.87
CA TYR A 353 -12.56 -11.80 14.51
C TYR A 353 -13.72 -11.79 13.51
N ALA A 354 -13.57 -11.07 12.41
CA ALA A 354 -14.48 -11.15 11.28
C ALA A 354 -13.72 -10.99 9.95
N LEU A 355 -14.10 -11.76 8.92
CA LEU A 355 -13.63 -11.61 7.55
C LEU A 355 -14.80 -11.39 6.59
N ILE A 356 -14.51 -10.83 5.41
CA ILE A 356 -15.50 -10.66 4.34
C ILE A 356 -15.42 -11.86 3.38
N ASP A 357 -16.57 -12.50 3.15
CA ASP A 357 -16.79 -13.39 2.02
C ASP A 357 -17.42 -12.61 0.86
N ASN A 358 -16.59 -12.20 -0.09
CA ASN A 358 -16.99 -11.42 -1.26
C ASN A 358 -17.93 -12.20 -2.20
N GLU A 359 -17.87 -13.53 -2.21
CA GLU A 359 -18.69 -14.36 -3.11
C GLU A 359 -20.16 -14.38 -2.67
N THR A 360 -20.41 -14.29 -1.36
CA THR A 360 -21.78 -14.25 -0.81
C THR A 360 -22.21 -12.86 -0.34
N ASP A 361 -21.31 -11.88 -0.42
CA ASP A 361 -21.42 -10.55 0.18
C ASP A 361 -21.86 -10.63 1.65
N SER A 362 -21.10 -11.38 2.43
CA SER A 362 -21.38 -11.65 3.84
C SER A 362 -20.11 -11.49 4.69
N LEU A 363 -20.30 -11.27 5.99
CA LEU A 363 -19.27 -11.40 7.01
C LEU A 363 -19.29 -12.82 7.56
N ILE A 364 -18.12 -13.37 7.86
CA ILE A 364 -17.95 -14.57 8.68
C ILE A 364 -17.29 -14.14 9.98
N ILE A 365 -17.93 -14.43 11.11
CA ILE A 365 -17.62 -13.83 12.41
C ILE A 365 -17.34 -14.95 13.42
N CYS A 366 -16.19 -14.89 14.10
CA CYS A 366 -15.97 -15.62 15.34
C CYS A 366 -16.70 -14.88 16.47
N ASP A 367 -17.61 -15.57 17.12
CA ASP A 367 -18.43 -15.07 18.22
C ASP A 367 -18.42 -16.07 19.39
N ASP A 368 -18.94 -15.70 20.56
CA ASP A 368 -18.95 -16.61 21.72
C ASP A 368 -19.64 -17.94 21.40
N LYS A 369 -18.83 -19.01 21.40
CA LYS A 369 -19.24 -20.42 21.17
C LYS A 369 -19.72 -20.74 19.76
N ARG A 370 -19.55 -19.85 18.77
CA ARG A 370 -20.10 -20.04 17.43
C ARG A 370 -19.35 -19.29 16.33
N VAL A 371 -19.55 -19.73 15.10
CA VAL A 371 -19.24 -18.96 13.89
C VAL A 371 -20.54 -18.52 13.25
N VAL A 372 -20.67 -17.23 12.99
CA VAL A 372 -21.87 -16.61 12.42
C VAL A 372 -21.58 -16.04 11.04
N ARG A 373 -22.46 -16.28 10.08
CA ARG A 373 -22.51 -15.56 8.81
C ARG A 373 -23.51 -14.42 8.90
N TRP A 374 -23.10 -13.22 8.49
CA TRP A 374 -23.98 -12.05 8.48
C TRP A 374 -23.99 -11.41 7.10
N SER A 375 -25.15 -11.39 6.42
CA SER A 375 -25.26 -10.78 5.09
C SER A 375 -25.02 -9.26 5.16
N ARG A 376 -24.21 -8.72 4.25
CA ARG A 376 -23.93 -7.29 4.13
C ARG A 376 -24.97 -6.54 3.29
N ARG A 377 -25.96 -7.27 2.76
CA ARG A 377 -27.06 -6.70 1.96
C ARG A 377 -27.97 -5.85 2.85
N SER A 378 -28.47 -4.76 2.28
CA SER A 378 -29.38 -3.83 2.97
C SER A 378 -30.60 -4.55 3.55
N GLY A 379 -30.98 -4.18 4.78
CA GLY A 379 -32.12 -4.76 5.49
C GLY A 379 -31.82 -6.04 6.29
N THR A 380 -30.59 -6.57 6.23
CA THR A 380 -30.19 -7.71 7.06
C THR A 380 -30.04 -7.26 8.52
N THR A 381 -30.81 -7.87 9.44
CA THR A 381 -30.78 -7.55 10.88
C THR A 381 -30.35 -8.72 11.77
N GLN A 382 -30.13 -9.89 11.19
CA GLN A 382 -29.79 -11.13 11.89
C GLN A 382 -28.75 -11.93 11.10
N GLY A 383 -27.90 -12.66 11.82
CA GLY A 383 -26.96 -13.63 11.27
C GLY A 383 -27.52 -15.06 11.23
N GLU A 384 -26.77 -15.93 10.59
CA GLU A 384 -26.98 -17.37 10.46
C GLU A 384 -25.82 -18.10 11.16
N ILE A 385 -26.12 -19.09 12.00
CA ILE A 385 -25.08 -19.89 12.66
C ILE A 385 -24.53 -20.90 11.64
N LEU A 386 -23.23 -20.82 11.36
CA LEU A 386 -22.54 -21.78 10.50
C LEU A 386 -21.98 -22.97 11.29
N ILE A 387 -21.39 -22.69 12.45
CA ILE A 387 -20.75 -23.67 13.32
C ILE A 387 -21.13 -23.31 14.76
N ASP A 388 -21.59 -24.28 15.54
CA ASP A 388 -21.89 -24.14 16.95
C ASP A 388 -20.88 -24.90 17.84
N ASN A 389 -20.94 -24.65 19.14
CA ASN A 389 -20.12 -25.30 20.15
C ASN A 389 -18.60 -25.29 19.84
N ILE A 390 -18.10 -24.13 19.40
CA ILE A 390 -16.70 -23.92 19.00
C ILE A 390 -16.09 -22.74 19.75
N GLY A 391 -14.89 -22.91 20.30
CA GLY A 391 -14.11 -21.85 20.94
C GLY A 391 -13.41 -20.93 19.94
N CYS A 392 -14.18 -20.33 19.01
CA CYS A 392 -13.66 -19.56 17.89
C CYS A 392 -12.84 -18.33 18.33
N TYR A 393 -11.61 -18.22 17.83
CA TYR A 393 -10.75 -17.05 18.07
C TYR A 393 -10.21 -16.40 16.79
N GLY A 394 -9.91 -17.21 15.77
CA GLY A 394 -9.36 -16.77 14.50
C GLY A 394 -10.04 -17.47 13.33
N LEU A 395 -10.15 -16.75 12.22
CA LEU A 395 -10.69 -17.25 10.96
C LEU A 395 -9.70 -17.00 9.82
N ALA A 396 -9.66 -17.90 8.86
CA ALA A 396 -9.13 -17.62 7.52
C ALA A 396 -9.98 -18.33 6.47
N MET A 397 -9.96 -17.83 5.25
CA MET A 397 -10.63 -18.46 4.12
C MET A 397 -9.64 -18.58 2.96
N ASP A 398 -9.50 -19.78 2.39
CA ASP A 398 -8.61 -20.00 1.24
C ASP A 398 -9.31 -19.70 -0.10
N GLU A 399 -8.53 -19.72 -1.18
CA GLU A 399 -9.04 -19.46 -2.54
C GLU A 399 -10.05 -20.52 -3.03
N GLN A 400 -10.08 -21.70 -2.41
CA GLN A 400 -11.07 -22.75 -2.67
C GLN A 400 -12.32 -22.61 -1.79
N ARG A 401 -12.42 -21.54 -1.00
CA ARG A 401 -13.52 -21.22 -0.07
C ARG A 401 -13.70 -22.25 1.04
N TYR A 402 -12.61 -22.85 1.51
CA TYR A 402 -12.62 -23.51 2.80
C TYR A 402 -12.42 -22.48 3.91
N LEU A 403 -13.26 -22.58 4.95
CA LEU A 403 -13.14 -21.81 6.17
C LEU A 403 -12.27 -22.55 7.18
N TYR A 404 -11.25 -21.90 7.70
CA TYR A 404 -10.38 -22.41 8.75
C TYR A 404 -10.71 -21.70 10.05
N VAL A 405 -10.88 -22.47 11.11
CA VAL A 405 -11.29 -21.95 12.42
C VAL A 405 -10.39 -22.53 13.50
N SER A 406 -9.82 -21.67 14.33
CA SER A 406 -9.16 -22.09 15.56
C SER A 406 -10.18 -22.33 16.66
N ASP A 407 -10.10 -23.49 17.31
CA ASP A 407 -10.93 -23.86 18.46
C ASP A 407 -10.06 -23.91 19.72
N THR A 408 -10.13 -22.83 20.50
CA THR A 408 -9.41 -22.71 21.78
C THR A 408 -9.90 -23.68 22.86
N ARG A 409 -11.07 -24.32 22.69
CA ARG A 409 -11.59 -25.30 23.67
C ARG A 409 -11.10 -26.71 23.42
N LYS A 410 -10.65 -26.98 22.19
CA LYS A 410 -10.21 -28.30 21.75
C LYS A 410 -8.74 -28.31 21.33
N ASP A 411 -8.06 -27.17 21.40
CA ASP A 411 -6.66 -26.99 21.02
C ASP A 411 -6.37 -27.53 19.62
N GLU A 412 -7.23 -27.14 18.67
CA GLU A 412 -7.17 -27.61 17.29
C GLU A 412 -7.54 -26.50 16.30
N VAL A 413 -7.13 -26.68 15.06
CA VAL A 413 -7.66 -25.92 13.92
C VAL A 413 -8.37 -26.87 12.99
N ARG A 414 -9.58 -26.49 12.57
CA ARG A 414 -10.39 -27.25 11.63
C ARG A 414 -10.66 -26.47 10.35
N ARG A 415 -10.68 -27.19 9.24
CA ARG A 415 -11.06 -26.71 7.91
C ARG A 415 -12.45 -27.23 7.55
N TYR A 416 -13.34 -26.33 7.16
CA TYR A 416 -14.72 -26.58 6.78
C TYR A 416 -14.94 -26.18 5.34
N LYS A 417 -15.58 -27.04 4.55
CA LYS A 417 -16.17 -26.56 3.30
C LYS A 417 -17.39 -25.72 3.67
N LEU A 418 -17.60 -24.56 3.03
CA LEU A 418 -18.78 -23.74 3.32
C LEU A 418 -20.07 -24.56 3.11
N GLY A 419 -20.91 -24.59 4.15
CA GLY A 419 -22.14 -25.39 4.20
C GLY A 419 -22.00 -26.72 4.95
N ASP A 420 -20.77 -27.20 5.18
CA ASP A 420 -20.53 -28.40 6.00
C ASP A 420 -20.52 -28.03 7.49
N ASN A 421 -21.11 -28.89 8.32
CA ASN A 421 -21.11 -28.76 9.78
C ASN A 421 -20.01 -29.60 10.47
N VAL A 422 -19.26 -30.40 9.71
CA VAL A 422 -18.14 -31.22 10.21
C VAL A 422 -16.85 -30.78 9.54
N GLY A 423 -15.93 -30.25 10.34
CA GLY A 423 -14.62 -29.80 9.86
C GLY A 423 -13.56 -30.91 9.89
N THR A 424 -12.63 -30.87 8.94
CA THR A 424 -11.42 -31.71 8.91
C THR A 424 -10.36 -31.11 9.83
N LEU A 425 -9.74 -31.92 10.69
CA LEU A 425 -8.61 -31.50 11.52
C LEU A 425 -7.39 -31.18 10.64
N VAL A 426 -6.78 -30.01 10.82
CA VAL A 426 -5.61 -29.56 10.04
C VAL A 426 -4.40 -29.12 10.89
N ALA A 427 -4.59 -28.87 12.19
CA ALA A 427 -3.52 -28.63 13.15
C ALA A 427 -3.97 -29.00 14.57
N GLY A 428 -3.05 -29.50 15.41
CA GLY A 428 -3.35 -29.93 16.77
C GLY A 428 -4.14 -31.24 16.87
N GLY A 429 -5.11 -31.30 17.77
CA GLY A 429 -6.01 -32.45 17.94
C GLY A 429 -5.46 -33.61 18.78
N ASN A 430 -4.28 -33.44 19.38
CA ASN A 430 -3.68 -34.40 20.34
C ASN A 430 -3.71 -33.85 21.78
N GLY A 431 -4.73 -33.05 22.10
CA GLY A 431 -4.88 -32.35 23.37
C GLY A 431 -3.94 -31.15 23.55
N ALA A 432 -4.19 -30.36 24.60
CA ALA A 432 -3.36 -29.24 24.99
C ALA A 432 -1.93 -29.68 25.32
N GLY A 433 -0.92 -29.02 24.76
CA GLY A 433 0.47 -29.27 25.14
C GLY A 433 1.52 -28.58 24.26
N VAL A 434 2.78 -28.79 24.63
CA VAL A 434 3.95 -28.16 23.98
C VAL A 434 4.51 -28.97 22.81
N GLY A 435 4.05 -30.22 22.62
CA GLY A 435 4.49 -31.07 21.51
C GLY A 435 4.22 -30.42 20.15
N LEU A 436 4.98 -30.79 19.11
CA LEU A 436 4.77 -30.26 17.76
C LEU A 436 3.51 -30.83 17.09
N ASN A 437 2.98 -31.94 17.60
CA ASN A 437 1.67 -32.49 17.23
C ASN A 437 0.51 -31.93 18.11
N GLN A 438 0.79 -30.97 19.01
CA GLN A 438 -0.17 -30.38 19.94
C GLN A 438 -0.23 -28.86 19.74
N LEU A 439 -1.34 -28.26 20.19
CA LEU A 439 -1.48 -26.82 20.34
C LEU A 439 -1.85 -26.55 21.81
N ASP A 440 -1.67 -25.32 22.30
CA ASP A 440 -2.25 -24.88 23.57
C ASP A 440 -2.75 -23.45 23.40
N TYR A 441 -4.09 -23.31 23.44
CA TYR A 441 -4.82 -22.07 23.23
C TYR A 441 -4.48 -21.41 21.87
N PRO A 442 -4.81 -22.06 20.73
CA PRO A 442 -4.59 -21.50 19.40
C PRO A 442 -5.50 -20.29 19.17
N THR A 443 -4.92 -19.12 18.87
CA THR A 443 -5.66 -17.86 18.71
C THR A 443 -5.90 -17.53 17.24
N PHE A 444 -5.08 -16.66 16.66
CA PHE A 444 -5.19 -16.26 15.25
C PHE A 444 -4.53 -17.29 14.35
N LEU A 445 -4.98 -17.31 13.09
CA LEU A 445 -4.40 -18.17 12.08
C LEU A 445 -4.32 -17.46 10.73
N PHE A 446 -3.37 -17.89 9.91
CA PHE A 446 -3.22 -17.50 8.52
C PHE A 446 -3.07 -18.77 7.66
N VAL A 447 -3.62 -18.74 6.45
CA VAL A 447 -3.51 -19.86 5.51
C VAL A 447 -2.88 -19.34 4.22
N ASP A 448 -1.75 -19.92 3.84
CA ASP A 448 -1.11 -19.58 2.57
C ASP A 448 -1.73 -20.33 1.39
N ARG A 449 -1.32 -19.99 0.17
CA ARG A 449 -1.85 -20.61 -1.06
C ARG A 449 -1.51 -22.10 -1.21
N GLU A 450 -0.52 -22.60 -0.48
CA GLU A 450 -0.20 -24.02 -0.42
C GLU A 450 -1.07 -24.76 0.62
N GLN A 451 -2.02 -24.05 1.24
CA GLN A 451 -2.85 -24.52 2.36
C GLN A 451 -2.01 -24.90 3.59
N ASN A 452 -0.83 -24.28 3.76
CA ASN A 452 -0.14 -24.36 5.04
C ASN A 452 -0.85 -23.44 6.04
N VAL A 453 -1.05 -23.92 7.26
CA VAL A 453 -1.75 -23.21 8.33
C VAL A 453 -0.73 -22.69 9.34
N TYR A 454 -0.69 -21.38 9.54
CA TYR A 454 0.13 -20.73 10.56
C TYR A 454 -0.78 -20.41 11.74
N VAL A 455 -0.37 -20.77 12.95
CA VAL A 455 -1.21 -20.66 14.15
C VAL A 455 -0.42 -19.97 15.25
N SER A 456 -0.96 -18.89 15.81
CA SER A 456 -0.44 -18.29 17.04
C SER A 456 -0.94 -19.09 18.24
N GLU A 457 -0.03 -19.47 19.12
CA GLU A 457 -0.32 -20.23 20.33
C GLU A 457 -0.06 -19.36 21.56
N TRP A 458 -1.13 -18.88 22.19
CA TRP A 458 -1.06 -17.91 23.27
C TRP A 458 -0.29 -18.45 24.48
N ARG A 459 -0.51 -19.72 24.86
CA ARG A 459 0.15 -20.32 26.03
C ARG A 459 1.52 -20.87 25.73
N ASN A 460 1.73 -21.42 24.53
CA ASN A 460 3.03 -21.94 24.11
C ASN A 460 4.02 -20.85 23.66
N GLN A 461 3.58 -19.59 23.57
CA GLN A 461 4.43 -18.42 23.26
C GLN A 461 5.21 -18.62 21.95
N ARG A 462 4.50 -19.11 20.92
CA ARG A 462 5.06 -19.45 19.62
C ARG A 462 4.05 -19.29 18.51
N VAL A 463 4.56 -19.25 17.28
CA VAL A 463 3.76 -19.47 16.06
C VAL A 463 4.25 -20.75 15.40
N THR A 464 3.33 -21.65 15.08
CA THR A 464 3.62 -22.89 14.33
C THR A 464 3.05 -22.86 12.93
N LYS A 465 3.84 -23.32 11.94
CA LYS A 465 3.42 -23.60 10.57
C LYS A 465 3.14 -25.09 10.42
N TRP A 466 1.94 -25.44 10.01
CA TRP A 466 1.49 -26.79 9.70
C TRP A 466 1.38 -26.91 8.19
N LYS A 467 2.22 -27.74 7.59
CA LYS A 467 2.09 -28.02 6.16
C LYS A 467 0.79 -28.79 5.91
N LYS A 468 0.23 -28.65 4.71
CA LYS A 468 -0.94 -29.42 4.32
C LYS A 468 -0.74 -30.92 4.61
N ASP A 469 -1.71 -31.51 5.30
CA ASP A 469 -1.75 -32.92 5.73
C ASP A 469 -0.65 -33.36 6.72
N ALA A 470 0.18 -32.43 7.22
CA ALA A 470 1.20 -32.72 8.21
C ALA A 470 0.58 -33.13 9.56
N LYS A 471 1.32 -33.96 10.31
CA LYS A 471 0.94 -34.40 11.66
C LYS A 471 1.56 -33.57 12.78
N GLU A 472 2.55 -32.76 12.42
CA GLU A 472 3.31 -31.92 13.33
C GLU A 472 3.52 -30.53 12.69
N GLY A 473 3.50 -29.50 13.53
CA GLY A 473 3.86 -28.14 13.18
C GLY A 473 5.37 -27.89 13.24
N ILE A 474 5.79 -26.80 12.63
CA ILE A 474 7.16 -26.30 12.66
C ILE A 474 7.11 -24.94 13.35
N VAL A 475 7.92 -24.73 14.39
CA VAL A 475 8.02 -23.41 15.02
C VAL A 475 8.66 -22.43 14.04
N VAL A 476 7.96 -21.33 13.75
CA VAL A 476 8.39 -20.29 12.80
C VAL A 476 8.58 -18.92 13.46
N ALA A 477 8.14 -18.75 14.70
CA ALA A 477 8.45 -17.60 15.54
C ALA A 477 8.32 -17.99 17.03
N GLY A 478 9.18 -17.44 17.89
CA GLY A 478 9.14 -17.69 19.34
C GLY A 478 9.55 -19.12 19.74
N GLY A 479 8.87 -19.67 20.75
CA GLY A 479 9.14 -21.03 21.27
C GLY A 479 10.17 -21.09 22.41
N HIS A 480 10.64 -19.94 22.89
CA HIS A 480 11.60 -19.81 23.99
C HIS A 480 10.96 -19.27 25.28
N GLY A 481 9.66 -19.54 25.47
CA GLY A 481 8.86 -18.99 26.57
C GLY A 481 8.50 -17.51 26.38
N SER A 482 7.73 -16.99 27.33
CA SER A 482 7.34 -15.56 27.36
C SER A 482 8.53 -14.70 27.80
N GLY A 483 8.73 -13.57 27.12
CA GLY A 483 9.74 -12.58 27.44
C GLY A 483 9.87 -11.53 26.34
N SER A 484 10.81 -10.60 26.50
CA SER A 484 10.99 -9.44 25.60
C SER A 484 12.17 -9.57 24.64
N ALA A 485 12.98 -10.63 24.78
CA ALA A 485 14.11 -10.90 23.87
C ALA A 485 13.61 -11.07 22.43
N LEU A 486 14.50 -10.83 21.45
CA LEU A 486 14.14 -11.01 20.03
C LEU A 486 13.95 -12.47 19.64
N THR A 487 14.44 -13.42 20.44
CA THR A 487 14.16 -14.86 20.29
C THR A 487 12.80 -15.26 20.87
N GLN A 488 12.10 -14.36 21.56
CA GLN A 488 10.84 -14.61 22.26
C GLN A 488 9.71 -13.79 21.64
N VAL A 489 8.50 -14.32 21.78
CA VAL A 489 7.25 -13.58 21.61
C VAL A 489 6.44 -13.76 22.89
N SER A 490 5.67 -12.76 23.28
CA SER A 490 4.83 -12.81 24.46
C SER A 490 3.40 -12.50 24.09
N TYR A 491 2.56 -13.52 24.23
CA TYR A 491 1.13 -13.50 23.93
C TYR A 491 0.91 -13.25 22.43
N PRO A 492 1.41 -14.14 21.55
CA PRO A 492 1.25 -13.94 20.12
C PRO A 492 -0.23 -14.01 19.72
N PHE A 493 -0.70 -12.99 19.00
CA PHE A 493 -2.05 -12.92 18.45
C PHE A 493 -2.00 -12.80 16.93
N GLY A 494 -2.45 -11.69 16.35
CA GLY A 494 -2.54 -11.46 14.92
C GLY A 494 -1.22 -11.78 14.21
N LEU A 495 -1.33 -12.53 13.11
CA LEU A 495 -0.19 -12.95 12.32
C LEU A 495 -0.53 -12.92 10.82
N PHE A 496 0.49 -12.73 9.99
CA PHE A 496 0.40 -13.05 8.56
C PHE A 496 1.73 -13.63 8.08
N ALA A 497 1.71 -14.42 7.01
CA ALA A 497 2.92 -14.87 6.34
C ALA A 497 2.95 -14.30 4.92
N ASP A 498 4.10 -13.76 4.51
CA ASP A 498 4.29 -13.36 3.12
C ASP A 498 4.66 -14.55 2.23
N THR A 499 4.76 -14.29 0.93
CA THR A 499 5.04 -15.32 -0.08
C THR A 499 6.49 -15.84 -0.04
N LEU A 500 7.37 -15.19 0.73
CA LEU A 500 8.73 -15.65 0.99
C LEU A 500 8.79 -16.52 2.25
N GLY A 501 7.65 -16.76 2.91
CA GLY A 501 7.58 -17.50 4.16
C GLY A 501 8.03 -16.69 5.38
N THR A 502 8.18 -15.36 5.25
CA THR A 502 8.42 -14.49 6.41
C THR A 502 7.13 -14.36 7.19
N VAL A 503 7.19 -14.59 8.50
CA VAL A 503 6.05 -14.49 9.40
C VAL A 503 6.12 -13.20 10.19
N TYR A 504 5.00 -12.48 10.25
CA TYR A 504 4.86 -11.25 11.00
C TYR A 504 3.87 -11.51 12.12
N VAL A 505 4.26 -11.14 13.34
CA VAL A 505 3.56 -11.54 14.57
C VAL A 505 3.38 -10.33 15.46
N VAL A 506 2.14 -10.13 15.90
CA VAL A 506 1.81 -9.23 17.00
C VAL A 506 2.26 -9.87 18.30
N ASP A 507 3.12 -9.15 19.00
CA ASP A 507 3.68 -9.49 20.30
C ASP A 507 3.08 -8.53 21.33
N GLU A 508 1.93 -8.93 21.89
CA GLU A 508 0.97 -8.05 22.57
C GLU A 508 1.56 -7.42 23.83
N VAL A 509 2.17 -8.24 24.70
CA VAL A 509 2.76 -7.79 25.96
C VAL A 509 3.99 -6.90 25.72
N ASN A 510 4.73 -7.15 24.64
CA ASN A 510 5.87 -6.32 24.26
C ASN A 510 5.48 -5.13 23.36
N HIS A 511 4.19 -4.93 23.10
CA HIS A 511 3.65 -3.77 22.40
C HIS A 511 4.29 -3.51 21.03
N ARG A 512 4.49 -4.59 20.27
CA ARG A 512 5.26 -4.55 19.02
C ARG A 512 4.73 -5.53 17.99
N VAL A 513 5.11 -5.29 16.74
CA VAL A 513 5.01 -6.27 15.65
C VAL A 513 6.42 -6.68 15.26
N THR A 514 6.67 -7.99 15.21
CA THR A 514 7.95 -8.57 14.83
C THR A 514 7.85 -9.30 13.50
N ARG A 515 8.90 -9.29 12.69
CA ARG A 515 9.05 -10.14 11.50
C ARG A 515 10.10 -11.22 11.71
N TRP A 516 9.84 -12.39 11.16
CA TRP A 516 10.66 -13.59 11.27
C TRP A 516 10.83 -14.19 9.88
N THR A 517 12.01 -13.99 9.28
CA THR A 517 12.31 -14.60 7.96
C THR A 517 12.45 -16.11 8.11
N GLN A 518 12.27 -16.85 7.03
CA GLN A 518 12.42 -18.30 7.06
C GLN A 518 13.78 -18.72 7.64
N GLY A 519 13.75 -19.57 8.69
CA GLY A 519 14.95 -20.04 9.38
C GLY A 519 15.58 -19.04 10.36
N ALA A 520 14.97 -17.87 10.58
CA ALA A 520 15.44 -16.92 11.58
C ALA A 520 15.32 -17.51 13.00
N THR A 521 16.37 -17.31 13.80
CA THR A 521 16.38 -17.67 15.22
C THR A 521 15.88 -16.54 16.12
N GLN A 522 15.75 -15.33 15.57
CA GLN A 522 15.24 -14.15 16.26
C GLN A 522 14.43 -13.28 15.30
N GLY A 523 13.43 -12.58 15.84
CA GLY A 523 12.63 -11.62 15.12
C GLY A 523 13.32 -10.25 14.97
N THR A 524 12.79 -9.43 14.07
CA THR A 524 13.12 -8.01 13.96
C THR A 524 11.86 -7.19 14.23
N VAL A 525 11.94 -6.19 15.10
CA VAL A 525 10.81 -5.27 15.34
C VAL A 525 10.59 -4.40 14.11
N ILE A 526 9.36 -4.38 13.59
CA ILE A 526 8.99 -3.55 12.43
C ILE A 526 8.10 -2.36 12.81
N VAL A 527 7.33 -2.48 13.89
CA VAL A 527 6.43 -1.44 14.41
C VAL A 527 6.36 -1.58 15.94
N GLY A 528 6.33 -0.45 16.65
CA GLY A 528 6.26 -0.41 18.11
C GLY A 528 7.56 -0.84 18.80
N GLY A 529 7.47 -1.35 20.03
CA GLY A 529 8.59 -1.95 20.76
C GLY A 529 9.60 -0.99 21.40
N SER A 530 9.53 0.32 21.15
CA SER A 530 10.36 1.32 21.85
C SER A 530 9.78 1.76 23.20
N ALA A 531 8.45 1.81 23.32
CA ALA A 531 7.68 2.02 24.54
C ALA A 531 6.18 1.82 24.22
N TYR A 532 5.38 1.45 25.23
CA TYR A 532 3.92 1.51 25.10
C TYR A 532 3.42 2.96 25.11
N GLY A 533 2.26 3.21 24.52
CA GLY A 533 1.67 4.54 24.49
C GLY A 533 0.78 4.79 23.28
N ALA A 534 0.24 6.01 23.19
CA ALA A 534 -0.71 6.42 22.15
C ALA A 534 -0.06 7.23 21.01
N GLY A 535 1.26 7.45 21.04
CA GLY A 535 2.00 8.09 19.95
C GLY A 535 1.83 7.36 18.61
N ALA A 536 2.12 8.05 17.50
CA ALA A 536 1.97 7.48 16.16
C ALA A 536 2.89 6.26 15.93
N ASN A 537 4.04 6.21 16.59
CA ASN A 537 5.00 5.11 16.56
C ASN A 537 4.88 4.14 17.77
N GLN A 538 3.87 4.33 18.61
CA GLN A 538 3.64 3.52 19.80
C GLN A 538 2.36 2.70 19.64
N LEU A 539 2.35 1.55 20.30
CA LEU A 539 1.20 0.67 20.42
C LEU A 539 0.99 0.38 21.92
N THR A 540 -0.23 0.04 22.30
CA THR A 540 -0.56 -0.46 23.64
C THR A 540 -1.41 -1.71 23.47
N SER A 541 -0.87 -2.85 23.91
CA SER A 541 -1.47 -4.19 23.78
C SER A 541 -2.12 -4.44 22.42
N PRO A 542 -1.36 -4.38 21.31
CA PRO A 542 -1.90 -4.68 20.01
C PRO A 542 -2.36 -6.14 19.94
N ILE A 543 -3.46 -6.43 19.21
CA ILE A 543 -4.01 -7.79 19.08
C ILE A 543 -4.10 -8.22 17.63
N GLY A 544 -4.94 -7.56 16.84
CA GLY A 544 -5.18 -7.91 15.43
C GLY A 544 -4.10 -7.41 14.48
N LEU A 545 -3.85 -8.18 13.43
CA LEU A 545 -2.95 -7.84 12.32
C LEU A 545 -3.63 -8.13 10.99
N SER A 546 -3.56 -7.20 10.05
CA SER A 546 -3.99 -7.42 8.66
C SER A 546 -3.07 -6.66 7.72
N VAL A 547 -2.99 -7.12 6.47
CA VAL A 547 -2.22 -6.49 5.41
C VAL A 547 -3.12 -6.25 4.23
N ASP A 548 -3.08 -5.06 3.66
CA ASP A 548 -3.83 -4.78 2.43
C ASP A 548 -3.08 -5.28 1.19
N ARG A 549 -3.76 -5.29 0.04
CA ARG A 549 -3.17 -5.72 -1.23
C ARG A 549 -1.96 -4.89 -1.68
N HIS A 550 -1.76 -3.70 -1.12
CA HIS A 550 -0.63 -2.81 -1.39
C HIS A 550 0.56 -3.07 -0.45
N GLY A 551 0.42 -3.97 0.52
CA GLY A 551 1.46 -4.29 1.51
C GLY A 551 1.42 -3.40 2.75
N ASN A 552 0.43 -2.53 2.92
CA ASN A 552 0.31 -1.71 4.13
C ASN A 552 -0.13 -2.57 5.31
N LEU A 553 0.49 -2.35 6.46
CA LEU A 553 0.19 -3.06 7.70
C LEU A 553 -0.92 -2.34 8.46
N TYR A 554 -1.89 -3.08 8.96
CA TYR A 554 -2.95 -2.59 9.83
C TYR A 554 -2.91 -3.35 11.15
N VAL A 555 -2.85 -2.62 12.25
CA VAL A 555 -2.74 -3.16 13.60
C VAL A 555 -3.92 -2.68 14.43
N ALA A 556 -4.64 -3.60 15.09
CA ALA A 556 -5.57 -3.22 16.14
C ALA A 556 -4.77 -2.88 17.39
N ASP A 557 -4.68 -1.60 17.69
CA ASP A 557 -3.98 -1.03 18.84
C ASP A 557 -4.95 -1.00 20.02
N SER A 558 -5.22 -2.20 20.56
CA SER A 558 -6.47 -2.52 21.26
C SER A 558 -6.69 -1.77 22.56
N ARG A 559 -5.64 -1.39 23.29
CA ARG A 559 -5.77 -0.56 24.51
C ARG A 559 -5.77 0.95 24.22
N ASN A 560 -5.56 1.33 22.97
CA ASN A 560 -5.73 2.71 22.50
C ASN A 560 -7.02 2.88 21.67
N ASP A 561 -7.88 1.84 21.61
CA ASP A 561 -9.20 1.85 20.94
C ASP A 561 -9.17 2.37 19.50
N ARG A 562 -8.16 1.96 18.75
CA ARG A 562 -7.94 2.42 17.37
C ARG A 562 -7.34 1.34 16.48
N ILE A 563 -7.49 1.53 15.18
CA ILE A 563 -6.75 0.79 14.16
C ILE A 563 -5.69 1.72 13.55
N GLN A 564 -4.43 1.30 13.63
CA GLN A 564 -3.29 2.02 13.07
C GLN A 564 -2.86 1.40 11.74
N ARG A 565 -2.71 2.23 10.71
CA ARG A 565 -2.13 1.82 9.42
C ARG A 565 -0.70 2.33 9.28
N PHE A 566 0.22 1.44 8.96
CA PHE A 566 1.60 1.74 8.62
C PHE A 566 1.83 1.49 7.13
N SER A 567 2.28 2.52 6.42
CA SER A 567 2.46 2.45 4.97
C SER A 567 3.73 1.69 4.66
N ILE A 568 3.72 0.83 3.65
CA ILE A 568 4.96 0.22 3.17
C ILE A 568 5.83 1.31 2.50
N GLU A 569 7.10 1.42 2.90
CA GLU A 569 8.06 2.41 2.38
C GLU A 569 8.95 1.82 1.30
N LYS A 570 9.36 0.57 1.46
CA LYS A 570 10.15 -0.18 0.48
C LYS A 570 9.31 -1.30 -0.10
N ASN A 571 8.85 -1.10 -1.34
CA ASN A 571 8.10 -2.08 -2.12
C ASN A 571 8.99 -2.77 -3.18
N CYS A 572 8.43 -3.74 -3.90
CA CYS A 572 9.13 -4.49 -4.96
C CYS A 572 9.00 -3.82 -6.32
#